data_AF-A0A4R5G9U6-F1
#
_entry.id   AF-A0A4R5G9U6-F1
#
_cell.length_a   1.000
_cell.length_b   1.000
_cell.length_c   1.000
_cell.angle_alpha   90.00
_cell.angle_beta   90.00
_cell.angle_gamma   90.00
#
_symmetry.space_group_name_H-M   'P 1'
#
loop_
_entity.id
_entity.type
_entity.pdbx_description
1 polymer ?
#
loop_
_entity_poly.entity_id
_entity_poly.type
_entity_poly.pdbx_seq_one_letter_code
_entity_poly.pdbx_strand_id
1 'polypeptide(L)'
;MKKLLALISLLSFAQANAQTWRDLLFPSEQQVMQTCSVATRIESMPRTTEAQKTDYDTQRSAARLGKFLNDYRSMTADPVAKLQAMVDSVRLQFPTGSAYVICGKAAGELKAPPTYSQLPNIMLVYIGARAKERNIAEGYNAVLAFYDAGENELTRLQPSRARKGDISDWRPSCTSGTCKWVGENTYYFTPTPELNKVLDKVASMKLIFTRGQGIEERRYTLEDFKKPSLIDPKN
;
A
#
# COMPACT_ATOMS: atom_id res chain seq x y z
N MET A 1 20.27 -43.02 39.79
CA MET A 1 19.08 -42.49 39.09
C MET A 1 18.96 -40.99 39.37
N LYS A 2 19.27 -40.11 38.42
CA LYS A 2 18.84 -38.70 38.44
C LYS A 2 18.93 -38.11 37.03
N LYS A 3 17.72 -38.02 36.46
CA LYS A 3 17.20 -37.38 35.24
C LYS A 3 18.14 -36.45 34.47
N LEU A 4 18.50 -36.87 33.25
CA LEU A 4 18.81 -35.97 32.13
C LEU A 4 17.55 -35.15 31.82
N LEU A 5 17.59 -33.84 32.03
CA LEU A 5 16.65 -32.92 31.42
C LEU A 5 17.24 -32.51 30.06
N ALA A 6 16.74 -33.14 29.01
CA ALA A 6 16.95 -32.69 27.64
C ALA A 6 16.15 -31.40 27.43
N LEU A 7 16.85 -30.26 27.42
CA LEU A 7 16.32 -29.00 26.96
C LEU A 7 16.21 -29.09 25.42
N ILE A 8 15.08 -29.55 24.91
CA ILE A 8 14.79 -29.47 23.48
C ILE A 8 14.42 -28.03 23.19
N SER A 9 15.42 -27.24 22.80
CA SER A 9 15.26 -25.93 22.20
C SER A 9 14.49 -26.13 20.89
N LEU A 10 13.18 -25.88 20.92
CA LEU A 10 12.37 -25.63 19.72
C LEU A 10 12.86 -24.33 19.08
N LEU A 11 13.97 -24.42 18.35
CA LEU A 11 14.33 -23.50 17.29
C LEU A 11 13.27 -23.67 16.20
N SER A 12 12.15 -22.98 16.38
CA SER A 12 11.25 -22.68 15.27
C SER A 12 12.03 -21.81 14.30
N PHE A 13 12.74 -22.45 13.38
CA PHE A 13 13.25 -21.80 12.19
C PHE A 13 12.03 -21.23 11.47
N ALA A 14 11.73 -19.96 11.74
CA ALA A 14 10.88 -19.17 10.86
C ALA A 14 11.63 -19.13 9.53
N GLN A 15 11.35 -20.08 8.64
CA GLN A 15 11.67 -19.93 7.25
C GLN A 15 10.96 -18.66 6.82
N ALA A 16 11.74 -17.60 6.62
CA ALA A 16 11.27 -16.38 6.01
C ALA A 16 10.90 -16.75 4.57
N ASN A 17 9.67 -17.24 4.38
CA ASN A 17 9.14 -17.50 3.06
C ASN A 17 9.26 -16.19 2.28
N ALA A 18 10.03 -16.22 1.20
CA ALA A 18 10.19 -15.08 0.34
C ALA A 18 8.81 -14.62 -0.12
N GLN A 19 8.45 -13.37 0.18
CA GLN A 19 7.17 -12.80 -0.20
C GLN A 19 7.00 -12.85 -1.72
N THR A 20 5.93 -13.46 -2.20
CA THR A 20 5.62 -13.56 -3.64
C THR A 20 4.58 -12.52 -4.07
N TRP A 21 4.42 -12.31 -5.38
CA TRP A 21 3.32 -11.48 -5.91
C TRP A 21 1.96 -12.07 -5.55
N ARG A 22 1.87 -13.40 -5.45
CA ARG A 22 0.67 -14.11 -5.01
C ARG A 22 0.32 -13.81 -3.57
N ASP A 23 1.29 -13.80 -2.66
CA ASP A 23 1.05 -13.41 -1.26
C ASP A 23 0.55 -11.96 -1.12
N LEU A 24 1.05 -11.07 -1.97
CA LEU A 24 0.65 -9.67 -1.99
C LEU A 24 -0.77 -9.45 -2.52
N LEU A 25 -1.12 -10.11 -3.63
CA LEU A 25 -2.34 -9.83 -4.40
C LEU A 25 -3.49 -10.80 -4.12
N PHE A 26 -3.19 -12.04 -3.71
CA PHE A 26 -4.15 -13.09 -3.35
C PHE A 26 -3.76 -13.71 -2.01
N PRO A 27 -3.74 -12.92 -0.92
CA PRO A 27 -3.43 -13.47 0.39
C PRO A 27 -4.45 -14.55 0.76
N SER A 28 -3.98 -15.62 1.38
CA SER A 28 -4.82 -16.63 2.01
C SER A 28 -5.70 -16.01 3.10
N GLU A 29 -6.81 -16.67 3.41
CA GLU A 29 -7.67 -16.31 4.54
C GLU A 29 -6.86 -16.21 5.85
N GLN A 30 -5.95 -17.16 6.08
CA GLN A 30 -5.08 -17.14 7.25
C GLN A 30 -4.20 -15.89 7.29
N GLN A 31 -3.57 -15.47 6.19
CA GLN A 31 -2.76 -14.25 6.12
C GLN A 31 -3.60 -12.99 6.39
N VAL A 32 -4.83 -12.94 5.85
CA VAL A 32 -5.76 -11.82 6.08
C VAL A 32 -6.18 -11.75 7.55
N MET A 33 -6.59 -12.88 8.14
CA MET A 33 -7.05 -12.93 9.53
C MET A 33 -5.91 -12.70 10.53
N GLN A 34 -4.70 -13.20 10.23
CA GLN A 34 -3.51 -12.89 11.03
C GLN A 34 -3.21 -11.38 10.98
N THR A 35 -3.30 -10.76 9.80
CA THR A 35 -3.10 -9.31 9.66
C THR A 35 -4.15 -8.52 10.46
N CYS A 36 -5.41 -8.96 10.42
CA CYS A 36 -6.49 -8.37 11.21
C CYS A 36 -6.20 -8.43 12.71
N SER A 37 -5.81 -9.60 13.22
CA SER A 37 -5.46 -9.80 14.63
C SER A 37 -4.27 -8.92 15.06
N VAL A 38 -3.22 -8.84 14.23
CA VAL A 38 -2.07 -7.97 14.47
C VAL A 38 -2.48 -6.50 14.54
N ALA A 39 -3.33 -6.04 13.61
CA ALA A 39 -3.82 -4.67 13.60
C ALA A 39 -4.64 -4.34 14.85
N THR A 40 -5.57 -5.22 15.24
CA THR A 40 -6.36 -5.06 16.47
C THR A 40 -5.45 -4.96 17.69
N ARG A 41 -4.47 -5.87 17.82
CA ARG A 41 -3.52 -5.85 18.94
C ARG A 41 -2.74 -4.54 19.01
N ILE A 42 -2.18 -4.08 17.89
CA ILE A 42 -1.37 -2.85 17.83
C ILE A 42 -2.22 -1.62 18.12
N GLU A 43 -3.39 -1.51 17.49
CA GLU A 43 -4.22 -0.32 17.65
C GLU A 43 -4.85 -0.21 19.05
N SER A 44 -5.01 -1.33 19.77
CA SER A 44 -5.42 -1.35 21.19
C SER A 44 -4.29 -1.09 22.20
N MET A 45 -3.03 -0.89 21.76
CA MET A 45 -1.93 -0.59 22.68
C MET A 45 -2.13 0.78 23.36
N PRO A 46 -1.78 0.92 24.66
CA PRO A 46 -1.77 2.21 25.33
C PRO A 46 -0.70 3.14 24.70
N ARG A 47 -0.93 4.46 24.76
CA ARG A 47 -0.05 5.48 24.15
C ARG A 47 0.15 6.71 25.05
N THR A 48 0.05 6.52 26.37
CA THR A 48 0.04 7.62 27.35
C THR A 48 1.45 8.07 27.72
N THR A 49 2.44 7.19 27.63
CA THR A 49 3.86 7.49 27.89
C THR A 49 4.68 7.50 26.60
N GLU A 50 5.85 8.14 26.63
CA GLU A 50 6.74 8.17 25.46
C GLU A 50 7.27 6.78 25.06
N ALA A 51 7.57 5.93 26.05
CA ALA A 51 7.96 4.55 25.82
C ALA A 51 6.86 3.75 25.11
N GLN A 52 5.59 3.95 25.51
CA GLN A 52 4.45 3.31 24.87
C GLN A 52 4.21 3.81 23.44
N LYS A 53 4.36 5.12 23.19
CA LYS A 53 4.27 5.67 21.82
C LYS A 53 5.36 5.09 20.92
N THR A 54 6.59 5.01 21.43
CA THR A 54 7.74 4.44 20.70
C THR A 54 7.52 2.97 20.36
N ASP A 55 7.03 2.17 21.31
CA ASP A 55 6.71 0.76 21.07
C ASP A 55 5.57 0.61 20.04
N TYR A 56 4.50 1.39 20.19
CA TYR A 56 3.40 1.43 19.22
C TYR A 56 3.89 1.77 17.81
N ASP A 57 4.69 2.84 17.65
CA ASP A 57 5.18 3.26 16.33
C ASP A 57 6.12 2.23 15.71
N THR A 58 6.96 1.59 16.53
CA THR A 58 7.85 0.50 16.09
C THR A 58 7.06 -0.68 15.57
N GLN A 59 6.09 -1.17 16.35
CA GLN A 59 5.26 -2.32 15.97
C GLN A 59 4.37 -2.00 14.77
N ARG A 60 3.78 -0.80 14.72
CA ARG A 60 2.98 -0.32 13.59
C ARG A 60 3.81 -0.24 12.32
N SER A 61 5.02 0.31 12.38
CA SER A 61 5.93 0.41 11.23
C SER A 61 6.27 -0.97 10.68
N ALA A 62 6.68 -1.91 11.54
CA ALA A 62 6.99 -3.28 11.16
C ALA A 62 5.76 -3.99 10.57
N ALA A 63 4.58 -3.83 11.16
CA ALA A 63 3.36 -4.48 10.70
C ALA A 63 2.88 -3.96 9.34
N ARG A 64 3.31 -2.78 8.89
CA ARG A 64 2.94 -2.19 7.60
C ARG A 64 3.79 -2.69 6.42
N LEU A 65 4.96 -3.29 6.68
CA LEU A 65 5.82 -3.84 5.62
C LEU A 65 5.09 -4.93 4.82
N GLY A 66 5.29 -4.91 3.51
CA GLY A 66 4.60 -5.81 2.58
C GLY A 66 3.09 -5.57 2.45
N LYS A 67 2.53 -4.53 3.08
CA LYS A 67 1.08 -4.21 3.04
C LYS A 67 0.80 -2.82 2.47
N PHE A 68 1.71 -1.89 2.71
CA PHE A 68 1.66 -0.52 2.22
C PHE A 68 3.00 -0.13 1.60
N LEU A 69 2.95 0.71 0.58
CA LEU A 69 4.12 1.36 0.01
C LEU A 69 3.81 2.83 -0.29
N ASN A 70 4.64 3.74 0.19
CA ASN A 70 4.59 5.15 -0.25
C ASN A 70 5.72 5.40 -1.26
N ASP A 71 5.38 5.81 -2.47
CA ASP A 71 6.34 6.14 -3.53
C ASP A 71 6.39 7.66 -3.71
N TYR A 72 7.54 8.22 -3.34
CA TYR A 72 7.89 9.64 -3.42
C TYR A 72 8.90 9.93 -4.52
N ARG A 73 9.19 8.97 -5.40
CA ARG A 73 10.12 9.17 -6.52
C ARG A 73 9.54 10.17 -7.52
N SER A 74 10.38 11.00 -8.11
CA SER A 74 10.03 11.86 -9.24
C SER A 74 10.21 11.12 -10.57
N MET A 75 9.50 11.52 -11.64
CA MET A 75 9.82 11.05 -13.00
C MET A 75 10.97 11.87 -13.62
N THR A 76 11.31 13.01 -13.02
CA THR A 76 12.29 13.95 -13.55
C THR A 76 13.41 14.17 -12.53
N ALA A 77 14.62 14.47 -13.01
CA ALA A 77 15.76 14.79 -12.16
C ALA A 77 15.67 16.20 -11.51
N ASP A 78 14.66 17.00 -11.87
CA ASP A 78 14.46 18.36 -11.39
C ASP A 78 14.22 18.39 -9.86
N PRO A 79 15.00 19.17 -9.09
CA PRO A 79 14.82 19.31 -7.64
C PRO A 79 13.41 19.79 -7.24
N VAL A 80 12.78 20.67 -8.04
CA VAL A 80 11.43 21.15 -7.73
C VAL A 80 10.42 20.01 -7.91
N ALA A 81 10.52 19.24 -8.99
CA ALA A 81 9.71 18.05 -9.19
C ALA A 81 9.91 16.99 -8.10
N LYS A 82 11.13 16.80 -7.57
CA LYS A 82 11.40 15.92 -6.41
C LYS A 82 10.65 16.39 -5.16
N LEU A 83 10.70 17.69 -4.84
CA LEU A 83 9.93 18.24 -3.73
C LEU A 83 8.42 18.12 -3.96
N GLN A 84 7.96 18.26 -5.20
CA GLN A 84 6.56 18.04 -5.54
C GLN A 84 6.14 16.59 -5.36
N ALA A 85 6.96 15.61 -5.73
CA ALA A 85 6.68 14.18 -5.54
C ALA A 85 6.56 13.77 -4.06
N MET A 86 7.22 14.50 -3.15
CA MET A 86 7.04 14.30 -1.70
C MET A 86 5.64 14.71 -1.22
N VAL A 87 4.97 15.63 -1.93
CA VAL A 87 3.61 16.09 -1.62
C VAL A 87 2.58 15.32 -2.42
N ASP A 88 2.82 15.18 -3.72
CA ASP A 88 2.00 14.49 -4.69
C ASP A 88 2.48 13.03 -4.77
N SER A 89 2.37 12.29 -3.67
CA SER A 89 2.89 10.91 -3.59
C SER A 89 1.94 9.88 -4.21
N VAL A 90 2.47 8.73 -4.60
CA VAL A 90 1.66 7.54 -4.91
C VAL A 90 1.69 6.61 -3.71
N ARG A 91 0.54 6.10 -3.26
CA ARG A 91 0.45 5.13 -2.17
C ARG A 91 -0.24 3.86 -2.62
N LEU A 92 0.38 2.72 -2.38
CA LEU A 92 -0.18 1.41 -2.67
C LEU A 92 -0.59 0.76 -1.35
N GLN A 93 -1.76 0.15 -1.34
CA GLN A 93 -2.29 -0.64 -0.23
C GLN A 93 -2.79 -1.98 -0.78
N PHE A 94 -2.15 -3.07 -0.38
CA PHE A 94 -2.56 -4.42 -0.76
C PHE A 94 -3.80 -4.89 0.03
N PRO A 95 -4.46 -5.98 -0.38
CA PRO A 95 -5.59 -6.56 0.35
C PRO A 95 -5.34 -6.75 1.86
N THR A 96 -4.16 -7.23 2.27
CA THR A 96 -3.78 -7.32 3.69
C THR A 96 -3.67 -5.94 4.35
N GLY A 97 -3.25 -4.91 3.64
CA GLY A 97 -3.28 -3.53 4.11
C GLY A 97 -4.70 -3.02 4.35
N SER A 98 -5.65 -3.36 3.47
CA SER A 98 -7.08 -3.07 3.67
C SER A 98 -7.62 -3.74 4.92
N ALA A 99 -7.28 -5.02 5.15
CA ALA A 99 -7.63 -5.73 6.38
C ALA A 99 -7.02 -5.07 7.63
N TYR A 100 -5.75 -4.67 7.56
CA TYR A 100 -5.08 -3.95 8.64
C TYR A 100 -5.84 -2.67 9.03
N VAL A 101 -6.19 -1.83 8.05
CA VAL A 101 -6.90 -0.57 8.30
C VAL A 101 -8.28 -0.81 8.90
N ILE A 102 -9.06 -1.74 8.34
CA ILE A 102 -10.44 -1.98 8.80
C ILE A 102 -10.45 -2.56 10.21
N CYS A 103 -9.62 -3.57 10.50
CA CYS A 103 -9.55 -4.20 11.82
C CYS A 103 -8.96 -3.25 12.88
N GLY A 104 -7.95 -2.47 12.50
CA GLY A 104 -7.38 -1.44 13.37
C GLY A 104 -8.39 -0.35 13.72
N LYS A 105 -9.18 0.11 12.74
CA LYS A 105 -10.27 1.06 12.97
C LYS A 105 -11.34 0.47 13.90
N ALA A 106 -11.77 -0.77 13.68
CA ALA A 106 -12.73 -1.45 14.56
C ALA A 106 -12.23 -1.51 16.01
N ALA A 107 -10.95 -1.81 16.21
CA ALA A 107 -10.33 -1.84 17.53
C ALA A 107 -10.33 -0.45 18.20
N GLY A 108 -9.96 0.61 17.46
CA GLY A 108 -10.00 1.98 17.96
C GLY A 108 -11.41 2.48 18.29
N GLU A 109 -12.42 1.95 17.60
CA GLU A 109 -13.85 2.23 17.86
C GLU A 109 -14.48 1.27 18.89
N LEU A 110 -13.70 0.37 19.51
CA LEU A 110 -14.15 -0.65 20.45
C LEU A 110 -15.27 -1.56 19.90
N LYS A 111 -15.20 -1.86 18.60
CA LYS A 111 -16.12 -2.77 17.91
C LYS A 111 -15.53 -4.17 17.78
N ALA A 112 -16.40 -5.16 17.58
CA ALA A 112 -15.97 -6.52 17.26
C ALA A 112 -15.11 -6.53 15.98
N PRO A 113 -14.03 -7.33 15.92
CA PRO A 113 -13.25 -7.48 14.70
C PRO A 113 -14.11 -8.02 13.55
N PRO A 114 -13.93 -7.53 12.32
CA PRO A 114 -14.64 -8.07 11.17
C PRO A 114 -14.21 -9.52 10.90
N THR A 115 -15.15 -10.30 10.39
CA THR A 115 -14.89 -11.65 9.86
C THR A 115 -14.26 -11.58 8.46
N TYR A 116 -13.66 -12.68 8.00
CA TYR A 116 -12.99 -12.73 6.69
C TYR A 116 -13.90 -12.28 5.53
N SER A 117 -15.17 -12.70 5.53
CA SER A 117 -16.15 -12.33 4.48
C SER A 117 -16.50 -10.83 4.45
N GLN A 118 -16.21 -10.09 5.52
CA GLN A 118 -16.41 -8.64 5.60
C GLN A 118 -15.16 -7.85 5.17
N LEU A 119 -14.04 -8.52 4.89
CA LEU A 119 -12.79 -7.89 4.50
C LEU A 119 -12.64 -7.90 2.97
N PRO A 120 -12.37 -6.74 2.34
CA PRO A 120 -12.29 -6.66 0.89
C PRO A 120 -10.95 -7.24 0.41
N ASN A 121 -11.02 -8.15 -0.57
CA ASN A 121 -9.84 -8.56 -1.32
C ASN A 121 -9.55 -7.56 -2.46
N ILE A 122 -9.06 -6.37 -2.09
CA ILE A 122 -8.84 -5.28 -3.04
C ILE A 122 -7.51 -4.57 -2.78
N MET A 123 -6.82 -4.23 -3.86
CA MET A 123 -5.68 -3.34 -3.83
C MET A 123 -6.15 -1.90 -4.08
N LEU A 124 -5.68 -0.96 -3.28
CA LEU A 124 -5.95 0.47 -3.46
C LEU A 124 -4.69 1.18 -3.92
N VAL A 125 -4.85 2.06 -4.90
CA VAL A 125 -3.80 2.99 -5.31
C VAL A 125 -4.33 4.41 -5.10
N TYR A 126 -3.62 5.17 -4.27
CA TYR A 126 -3.87 6.58 -4.02
C TYR A 126 -2.87 7.40 -4.81
N ILE A 127 -3.35 8.33 -5.62
CA ILE A 127 -2.50 9.18 -6.46
C ILE A 127 -2.71 10.63 -6.05
N GLY A 128 -1.72 11.18 -5.33
CA GLY A 128 -1.65 12.58 -4.96
C GLY A 128 -1.42 13.46 -6.18
N ALA A 129 -2.19 14.54 -6.27
CA ALA A 129 -2.20 15.41 -7.43
C ALA A 129 -2.64 16.84 -7.09
N ARG A 130 -2.36 17.75 -8.03
CA ARG A 130 -2.84 19.13 -8.02
C ARG A 130 -3.57 19.44 -9.32
N ALA A 131 -4.70 20.11 -9.22
CA ALA A 131 -5.53 20.48 -10.35
C ALA A 131 -5.91 21.97 -10.28
N LYS A 132 -6.05 22.63 -11.43
CA LYS A 132 -6.53 24.02 -11.48
C LYS A 132 -7.98 24.10 -10.97
N GLU A 133 -8.79 23.14 -11.36
CA GLU A 133 -10.19 22.98 -10.97
C GLU A 133 -10.42 21.51 -10.56
N ARG A 134 -11.36 21.28 -9.65
CA ARG A 134 -11.62 19.94 -9.10
C ARG A 134 -12.06 18.92 -10.16
N ASN A 135 -12.92 19.35 -11.08
CA ASN A 135 -13.42 18.53 -12.19
C ASN A 135 -12.30 17.98 -13.10
N ILE A 136 -11.16 18.68 -13.23
CA ILE A 136 -10.01 18.18 -14.00
C ILE A 136 -9.48 16.88 -13.38
N ALA A 137 -9.52 16.74 -12.05
CA ALA A 137 -9.09 15.54 -11.36
C ALA A 137 -9.97 14.31 -11.67
N GLU A 138 -11.22 14.52 -12.10
CA GLU A 138 -12.12 13.43 -12.52
C GLU A 138 -11.64 12.76 -13.82
N GLY A 139 -10.92 13.50 -14.67
CA GLY A 139 -10.32 13.01 -15.90
C GLY A 139 -9.05 12.17 -15.72
N TYR A 140 -8.50 12.09 -14.50
CA TYR A 140 -7.29 11.33 -14.22
C TYR A 140 -7.55 9.81 -14.18
N ASN A 141 -6.60 9.01 -14.66
CA ASN A 141 -6.75 7.56 -14.80
C ASN A 141 -5.54 6.82 -14.25
N ALA A 142 -5.73 5.54 -13.92
CA ALA A 142 -4.67 4.65 -13.47
C ALA A 142 -4.97 3.21 -13.91
N VAL A 143 -3.92 2.46 -14.27
CA VAL A 143 -3.97 1.03 -14.57
C VAL A 143 -2.74 0.34 -13.97
N LEU A 144 -2.87 -0.95 -13.63
CA LEU A 144 -1.75 -1.79 -13.22
C LEU A 144 -1.45 -2.80 -14.31
N ALA A 145 -0.24 -2.77 -14.86
CA ALA A 145 0.23 -3.75 -15.84
C ALA A 145 1.30 -4.65 -15.20
N PHE A 146 1.26 -5.94 -15.50
CA PHE A 146 2.15 -6.95 -14.93
C PHE A 146 3.05 -7.52 -16.03
N TYR A 147 4.34 -7.60 -15.75
CA TYR A 147 5.36 -7.95 -16.74
C TYR A 147 6.17 -9.16 -16.29
N ASP A 148 6.60 -9.97 -17.24
CA ASP A 148 7.60 -11.02 -17.02
C ASP A 148 9.02 -10.45 -16.93
N ALA A 149 10.02 -11.33 -16.75
CA ALA A 149 11.42 -10.95 -16.68
C ALA A 149 11.99 -10.46 -18.04
N GLY A 150 11.31 -10.75 -19.15
CA GLY A 150 11.64 -10.27 -20.49
C GLY A 150 10.94 -8.98 -20.88
N GLU A 151 10.29 -8.29 -19.92
CA GLU A 151 9.54 -7.05 -20.14
C GLU A 151 8.31 -7.20 -21.06
N ASN A 152 7.79 -8.42 -21.23
CA ASN A 152 6.53 -8.64 -21.93
C ASN A 152 5.35 -8.44 -20.97
N GLU A 153 4.34 -7.69 -21.41
CA GLU A 153 3.11 -7.51 -20.63
C GLU A 153 2.33 -8.83 -20.59
N LEU A 154 2.18 -9.40 -19.39
CA LEU A 154 1.43 -10.63 -19.16
C LEU A 154 -0.07 -10.38 -19.03
N THR A 155 -0.44 -9.31 -18.32
CA THR A 155 -1.83 -8.91 -18.11
C THR A 155 -1.91 -7.49 -17.56
N ARG A 156 -3.12 -6.92 -17.57
CA ARG A 156 -3.42 -5.58 -17.07
C ARG A 156 -4.71 -5.59 -16.26
N LEU A 157 -4.69 -4.91 -15.12
CA LEU A 157 -5.89 -4.60 -14.35
C LEU A 157 -6.33 -3.16 -14.61
N GLN A 158 -7.61 -3.04 -14.96
CA GLN A 158 -8.36 -1.80 -14.86
C GLN A 158 -8.92 -1.65 -13.44
N PRO A 159 -9.08 -0.42 -12.93
CA PRO A 159 -9.73 -0.22 -11.64
C PRO A 159 -11.20 -0.64 -11.75
N SER A 160 -11.69 -1.46 -10.81
CA SER A 160 -13.11 -1.86 -10.75
C SER A 160 -14.02 -0.71 -10.34
N ARG A 161 -13.46 0.27 -9.62
CA ARG A 161 -14.07 1.57 -9.33
C ARG A 161 -12.99 2.61 -9.03
N ALA A 162 -13.36 3.87 -9.07
CA ALA A 162 -12.47 4.96 -8.67
C ALA A 162 -13.26 6.05 -7.92
N ARG A 163 -12.62 6.67 -6.93
CA ARG A 163 -13.09 7.90 -6.30
C ARG A 163 -12.18 9.03 -6.79
N LYS A 164 -12.69 9.84 -7.71
CA LYS A 164 -11.93 10.88 -8.41
C LYS A 164 -12.55 12.24 -8.14
N GLY A 165 -11.72 13.23 -7.82
CA GLY A 165 -12.21 14.60 -7.57
C GLY A 165 -13.21 14.73 -6.42
N ASP A 166 -13.28 13.74 -5.52
CA ASP A 166 -14.23 13.75 -4.40
C ASP A 166 -13.89 14.88 -3.42
N ILE A 167 -14.90 15.64 -3.00
CA ILE A 167 -14.73 16.78 -2.11
C ILE A 167 -14.20 16.39 -0.71
N SER A 168 -14.36 15.13 -0.30
CA SER A 168 -13.76 14.64 0.94
C SER A 168 -12.24 14.52 0.86
N ASP A 169 -11.70 14.36 -0.35
CA ASP A 169 -10.29 14.07 -0.60
C ASP A 169 -9.53 15.24 -1.23
N TRP A 170 -10.27 16.18 -1.81
CA TRP A 170 -9.75 17.34 -2.52
C TRP A 170 -10.13 18.61 -1.80
N ARG A 171 -9.15 19.49 -1.60
CA ARG A 171 -9.34 20.79 -0.95
C ARG A 171 -8.62 21.91 -1.70
N PRO A 172 -9.13 23.15 -1.62
CA PRO A 172 -8.42 24.30 -2.14
C PRO A 172 -7.14 24.53 -1.32
N SER A 173 -6.06 24.86 -2.01
CA SER A 173 -4.78 25.31 -1.47
C SER A 173 -4.37 26.57 -2.22
N CYS A 174 -4.33 27.69 -1.51
CA CYS A 174 -3.98 28.99 -2.08
C CYS A 174 -2.57 29.37 -1.64
N THR A 175 -1.69 29.65 -2.60
CA THR A 175 -0.33 30.11 -2.35
C THR A 175 -0.10 31.35 -3.20
N SER A 176 0.26 32.46 -2.57
CA SER A 176 0.57 33.73 -3.24
C SER A 176 -0.52 34.20 -4.21
N GLY A 177 -1.79 34.13 -3.80
CA GLY A 177 -2.93 34.63 -4.58
C GLY A 177 -3.43 33.71 -5.69
N THR A 178 -2.77 32.57 -5.97
CA THR A 178 -3.29 31.54 -6.88
C THR A 178 -3.79 30.33 -6.08
N CYS A 179 -5.06 29.97 -6.27
CA CYS A 179 -5.64 28.77 -5.67
C CYS A 179 -5.59 27.60 -6.65
N LYS A 180 -5.15 26.45 -6.14
CA LYS A 180 -5.23 25.15 -6.83
C LYS A 180 -5.97 24.17 -5.93
N TRP A 181 -6.57 23.16 -6.51
CA TRP A 181 -7.08 22.01 -5.79
C TRP A 181 -5.94 21.01 -5.55
N VAL A 182 -5.82 20.53 -4.32
CA VAL A 182 -4.86 19.50 -3.92
C VAL A 182 -5.59 18.37 -3.24
N GLY A 183 -5.22 17.14 -3.55
CA GLY A 183 -5.91 15.97 -3.04
C GLY A 183 -5.37 14.69 -3.64
N GLU A 184 -6.16 13.64 -3.52
CA GLU A 184 -5.83 12.34 -4.08
C GLU A 184 -7.02 11.70 -4.77
N ASN A 185 -6.74 10.98 -5.85
CA ASN A 185 -7.70 10.03 -6.41
C ASN A 185 -7.40 8.64 -5.89
N THR A 186 -8.46 7.89 -5.57
CA THR A 186 -8.34 6.50 -5.12
C THR A 186 -8.85 5.56 -6.21
N TYR A 187 -8.01 4.62 -6.62
CA TYR A 187 -8.31 3.60 -7.62
C TYR A 187 -8.33 2.22 -6.96
N TYR A 188 -9.40 1.47 -7.22
CA TYR A 188 -9.67 0.20 -6.57
C TYR A 188 -9.43 -0.93 -7.58
N PHE A 189 -8.42 -1.76 -7.35
CA PHE A 189 -8.05 -2.86 -8.24
C PHE A 189 -8.42 -4.19 -7.59
N THR A 190 -9.39 -4.88 -8.19
CA THR A 190 -9.79 -6.22 -7.74
C THR A 190 -8.97 -7.25 -8.51
N PRO A 191 -8.19 -8.11 -7.83
CA PRO A 191 -7.46 -9.18 -8.49
C PRO A 191 -8.39 -10.11 -9.27
N THR A 192 -8.02 -10.49 -10.49
CA THR A 192 -8.85 -11.33 -11.37
C THR A 192 -8.31 -12.77 -11.48
N PRO A 193 -9.15 -13.76 -11.83
CA PRO A 193 -8.69 -15.12 -12.11
C PRO A 193 -7.58 -15.19 -13.17
N GLU A 194 -7.61 -14.31 -14.18
CA GLU A 194 -6.61 -14.22 -15.24
C GLU A 194 -5.25 -13.81 -14.69
N LEU A 195 -5.21 -12.80 -13.81
CA LEU A 195 -4.00 -12.41 -13.12
C LEU A 195 -3.45 -13.58 -12.30
N ASN A 196 -4.32 -14.28 -11.55
CA ASN A 196 -3.92 -15.39 -10.69
C ASN A 196 -3.18 -16.52 -11.44
N LYS A 197 -3.50 -16.73 -12.72
CA LYS A 197 -2.88 -17.75 -13.60
C LYS A 197 -1.46 -17.37 -14.04
N VAL A 198 -1.10 -16.08 -14.03
CA VAL A 198 0.18 -15.59 -14.55
C VAL A 198 1.14 -15.11 -13.46
N LEU A 199 0.71 -15.04 -12.19
CA LEU A 199 1.50 -14.48 -11.10
C LEU A 199 2.88 -15.12 -10.89
N ASP A 200 3.00 -16.42 -11.13
CA ASP A 200 4.28 -17.12 -10.92
C ASP A 200 5.32 -16.75 -12.01
N LYS A 201 4.89 -16.05 -13.07
CA LYS A 201 5.75 -15.50 -14.13
C LYS A 201 6.01 -14.00 -13.97
N VAL A 202 5.31 -13.33 -13.06
CA VAL A 202 5.43 -11.87 -12.89
C VAL A 202 6.77 -11.55 -12.24
N ALA A 203 7.60 -10.77 -12.94
CA ALA A 203 8.82 -10.19 -12.38
C ALA A 203 8.56 -8.80 -11.80
N SER A 204 7.73 -7.99 -12.47
CA SER A 204 7.44 -6.63 -12.04
C SER A 204 6.00 -6.19 -12.30
N MET A 205 5.56 -5.20 -11.53
CA MET A 205 4.30 -4.50 -11.72
C MET A 205 4.60 -3.05 -12.10
N LYS A 206 3.85 -2.51 -13.06
CA LYS A 206 3.91 -1.11 -13.47
C LYS A 206 2.57 -0.44 -13.20
N LEU A 207 2.59 0.66 -12.45
CA LEU A 207 1.47 1.60 -12.37
C LEU A 207 1.62 2.61 -13.51
N ILE A 208 0.62 2.70 -14.38
CA ILE A 208 0.55 3.68 -15.47
C ILE A 208 -0.63 4.61 -15.16
N PHE A 209 -0.40 5.91 -15.06
CA PHE A 209 -1.41 6.84 -14.57
C PHE A 209 -1.26 8.25 -15.12
N THR A 210 -2.28 9.07 -14.90
CA THR A 210 -2.27 10.50 -15.23
C THR A 210 -2.66 11.32 -14.01
N ARG A 211 -2.04 12.50 -13.86
CA ARG A 211 -2.37 13.47 -12.79
C ARG A 211 -2.09 14.92 -13.16
N GLY A 212 -2.35 15.26 -14.43
CA GLY A 212 -2.20 16.62 -14.96
C GLY A 212 -0.83 16.95 -15.56
N GLN A 213 0.12 16.00 -15.58
CA GLN A 213 1.47 16.18 -16.17
C GLN A 213 1.71 15.25 -17.39
N GLY A 214 0.65 14.70 -17.97
CA GLY A 214 0.74 13.64 -18.98
C GLY A 214 0.63 12.24 -18.38
N ILE A 215 1.16 11.25 -19.09
CA ILE A 215 1.22 9.85 -18.66
C ILE A 215 2.50 9.64 -17.86
N GLU A 216 2.36 9.06 -16.67
CA GLU A 216 3.45 8.66 -15.78
C GLU A 216 3.45 7.15 -15.58
N GLU A 217 4.64 6.61 -15.34
CA GLU A 217 4.86 5.18 -15.13
C GLU A 217 5.74 4.94 -13.90
N ARG A 218 5.31 4.05 -13.01
CA ARG A 218 6.13 3.60 -11.87
C ARG A 218 6.25 2.09 -11.89
N ARG A 219 7.49 1.60 -11.87
CA ARG A 219 7.78 0.17 -11.79
C ARG A 219 8.07 -0.23 -10.35
N TYR A 220 7.60 -1.41 -10.00
CA TYR A 220 7.74 -2.07 -8.70
C TYR A 220 8.16 -3.52 -8.87
N THR A 221 9.05 -3.95 -8.00
CA THR A 221 9.50 -5.35 -7.81
C THR A 221 9.14 -5.80 -6.40
N LEU A 222 9.24 -7.10 -6.10
CA LEU A 222 8.96 -7.61 -4.76
C LEU A 222 9.85 -6.98 -3.68
N GLU A 223 11.10 -6.63 -4.02
CA GLU A 223 12.04 -6.01 -3.10
C GLU A 223 11.60 -4.61 -2.63
N ASP A 224 10.87 -3.88 -3.47
CA ASP A 224 10.37 -2.54 -3.12
C ASP A 224 9.41 -2.58 -1.92
N PHE A 225 8.67 -3.67 -1.75
CA PHE A 225 7.69 -3.85 -0.68
C PHE A 225 8.29 -4.31 0.65
N LYS A 226 9.61 -4.56 0.68
CA LYS A 226 10.37 -4.76 1.93
C LYS A 226 10.70 -3.44 2.62
N LYS A 227 10.37 -2.30 2.00
CA LYS A 227 10.59 -0.94 2.52
C LYS A 227 9.23 -0.25 2.73
N PRO A 228 9.11 0.66 3.71
CA PRO A 228 7.88 1.42 3.91
C PRO A 228 7.69 2.53 2.86
N SER A 229 8.78 2.95 2.21
CA SER A 229 8.77 4.04 1.24
C SER A 229 9.88 3.91 0.20
N LEU A 230 9.61 4.39 -1.01
CA LEU A 230 10.59 4.65 -2.07
C LEU A 230 10.79 6.16 -2.20
N ILE A 231 12.05 6.59 -2.19
CA ILE A 231 12.44 8.00 -2.33
C ILE A 231 13.60 8.01 -3.32
N ASP A 232 13.68 9.04 -4.17
CA ASP A 232 14.87 9.21 -5.00
C ASP A 232 16.11 9.36 -4.10
N PRO A 233 17.27 8.78 -4.47
CA PRO A 233 18.50 9.02 -3.74
C PRO A 233 18.73 10.53 -3.59
N LYS A 234 19.11 10.96 -2.39
CA LYS A 234 19.63 12.32 -2.19
C LYS A 234 20.93 12.41 -2.98
N ASN A 235 20.93 13.19 -4.06
CA ASN A 235 22.16 13.60 -4.73
C ASN A 235 22.92 14.57 -3.82
#